data_AF-A0A382W726-F1
#
_entry.id   AF-A0A382W726-F1
#
_cell.length_a   1.000
_cell.length_b   1.000
_cell.length_c   1.000
_cell.angle_alpha   90.00
_cell.angle_beta   90.00
_cell.angle_gamma   90.00
#
_symmetry.space_group_name_H-M   'P 1'
#
loop_
_entity.id
_entity.type
_entity.pdbx_description
1 polymer ?
#
loop_
_entity_poly.entity_id
_entity_poly.type
_entity_poly.pdbx_seq_one_letter_code
_entity_poly.pdbx_strand_id
1 'polypeptide(L)'
;SVAKITPVAIASGSSLSGGITITAGSLKLTETGTLASSISMSGGTLDADNSLTVSGALTHTGNITIDVAETKTLTYTGTAISLGANTLTLTGGGSLVSGGLTLNDPSSMLLLNSITVDSVSTSADSSSGGLDVDDNSTVSSLSVAHITPVSIASGKTLSGAITVTAGSIKLDDTGTLASSISMRGGTLDADNSSTVSGALSHTADITIDVAETKTLTYTGTAISLGANTLTLSGGGTFVSGGLTLNNASSKLLLNSITVDSVSTSADSSSGGLDVDNDS
;
A
#
# COMPACT_ATOMS: atom_id res chain seq x y z
N SER A 1 23.38 19.97 13.68
CA SER A 1 23.08 18.52 13.64
C SER A 1 22.18 18.16 14.81
N VAL A 2 21.25 17.23 14.62
CA VAL A 2 20.28 16.76 15.62
C VAL A 2 20.63 15.33 16.01
N ALA A 3 21.18 15.18 17.22
CA ALA A 3 21.58 13.89 17.81
C ALA A 3 20.80 13.56 19.10
N LYS A 4 19.93 14.46 19.53
CA LYS A 4 18.99 14.32 20.66
C LYS A 4 17.65 14.91 20.22
N ILE A 5 16.67 14.94 21.12
CA ILE A 5 15.42 15.69 20.88
C ILE A 5 15.76 17.18 20.85
N THR A 6 15.40 17.84 19.74
CA THR A 6 15.58 19.26 19.52
C THR A 6 14.22 19.88 19.16
N PRO A 7 13.55 20.55 20.12
CA PRO A 7 12.34 21.30 19.83
C PRO A 7 12.62 22.50 18.95
N VAL A 8 11.75 22.74 17.96
CA VAL A 8 11.76 23.91 17.09
C VAL A 8 10.33 24.46 17.02
N ALA A 9 10.16 25.66 17.55
CA ALA A 9 8.94 26.44 17.44
C ALA A 9 9.09 27.45 16.30
N ILE A 10 8.25 27.34 15.29
CA ILE A 10 8.15 28.29 14.18
C ILE A 10 6.76 28.90 14.26
N ALA A 11 6.70 30.19 14.62
CA ALA A 11 5.44 30.89 14.73
C ALA A 11 4.65 30.89 13.42
N SER A 12 3.33 30.92 13.50
CA SER A 12 2.46 31.02 12.35
C SER A 12 2.86 32.20 11.45
N GLY A 13 2.92 31.96 10.13
CA GLY A 13 3.36 32.95 9.14
C GLY A 13 4.87 33.19 9.08
N SER A 14 5.66 32.57 9.97
CA SER A 14 7.13 32.62 9.93
C SER A 14 7.72 31.41 9.24
N SER A 15 8.98 31.51 8.82
CA SER A 15 9.73 30.39 8.25
C SER A 15 11.13 30.27 8.85
N LEU A 16 11.59 29.03 9.01
CA LEU A 16 12.98 28.71 9.34
C LEU A 16 13.67 28.19 8.08
N SER A 17 14.77 28.82 7.68
CA SER A 17 15.59 28.42 6.52
C SER A 17 17.00 28.01 6.95
N GLY A 18 17.77 27.45 6.02
CA GLY A 18 19.13 26.94 6.26
C GLY A 18 19.23 25.44 6.03
N GLY A 19 20.22 24.79 6.65
CA GLY A 19 20.42 23.34 6.56
C GLY A 19 20.30 22.66 7.92
N ILE A 20 19.57 21.54 7.96
CA ILE A 20 19.39 20.69 9.13
C ILE A 20 19.87 19.28 8.78
N THR A 21 20.68 18.69 9.67
CA THR A 21 21.12 17.31 9.56
C THR A 21 20.62 16.53 10.76
N ILE A 22 19.90 15.43 10.55
CA ILE A 22 19.38 14.53 11.58
C ILE A 22 20.07 13.17 11.42
N THR A 23 20.75 12.69 12.47
CA THR A 23 21.52 11.43 12.37
C THR A 23 21.00 10.33 13.29
N ALA A 24 20.36 10.70 14.40
CA ALA A 24 19.84 9.75 15.40
C ALA A 24 18.81 10.37 16.36
N GLY A 25 18.76 11.71 16.47
CA GLY A 25 17.83 12.41 17.35
C GLY A 25 16.45 12.62 16.73
N SER A 26 15.65 13.47 17.38
CA SER A 26 14.35 13.90 16.86
C SER A 26 14.34 15.42 16.69
N LEU A 27 13.92 15.90 15.52
CA LEU A 27 13.58 17.30 15.30
C LEU A 27 12.08 17.46 15.55
N LYS A 28 11.72 18.09 16.67
CA LYS A 28 10.34 18.19 17.14
C LYS A 28 9.73 19.55 16.82
N LEU A 29 8.74 19.57 15.92
CA LEU A 29 8.11 20.75 15.37
C LEU A 29 6.80 21.01 16.11
N THR A 30 6.79 22.04 16.97
CA THR A 30 5.72 22.23 17.97
C THR A 30 4.67 23.26 17.56
N GLU A 31 4.92 24.05 16.52
CA GLU A 31 4.07 25.14 16.06
C GLU A 31 3.76 25.03 14.56
N THR A 32 2.93 25.94 14.04
CA THR A 32 2.29 25.84 12.71
C THR A 32 3.04 26.59 11.59
N GLY A 33 4.23 27.13 11.85
CA GLY A 33 5.02 27.85 10.84
C GLY A 33 5.64 26.93 9.78
N THR A 34 6.45 27.47 8.88
CA THR A 34 7.04 26.70 7.77
C THR A 34 8.49 26.35 8.04
N LEU A 35 8.83 25.05 7.96
CA LEU A 35 10.21 24.60 7.90
C LEU A 35 10.72 24.60 6.45
N ALA A 36 11.39 25.70 6.06
CA ALA A 36 11.97 25.89 4.73
C ALA A 36 13.43 25.41 4.62
N SER A 37 14.03 24.93 5.71
CA SER A 37 15.39 24.40 5.72
C SER A 37 15.52 23.12 4.89
N SER A 38 16.64 22.94 4.20
CA SER A 38 16.99 21.62 3.67
C SER A 38 17.25 20.66 4.83
N ILE A 39 16.71 19.45 4.73
CA ILE A 39 16.78 18.41 5.76
C ILE A 39 17.52 17.23 5.15
N SER A 40 18.64 16.85 5.76
CA SER A 40 19.37 15.64 5.42
C SER A 40 19.31 14.66 6.59
N MET A 41 18.76 13.47 6.37
CA MET A 41 18.55 12.47 7.40
C MET A 41 19.36 11.20 7.11
N SER A 42 20.16 10.74 8.07
CA SER A 42 20.80 9.41 7.99
C SER A 42 20.23 8.42 9.02
N GLY A 43 19.17 8.85 9.72
CA GLY A 43 18.63 8.25 10.93
C GLY A 43 17.69 9.24 11.62
N GLY A 44 17.10 8.80 12.74
CA GLY A 44 16.30 9.66 13.61
C GLY A 44 14.91 9.99 13.09
N THR A 45 14.30 11.00 13.72
CA THR A 45 12.88 11.30 13.57
C THR A 45 12.65 12.76 13.17
N LEU A 46 11.76 12.98 12.21
CA LEU A 46 11.09 14.25 11.99
C LEU A 46 9.73 14.17 12.69
N ASP A 47 9.58 14.85 13.82
CA ASP A 47 8.44 14.76 14.74
C ASP A 47 7.58 16.03 14.61
N ALA A 48 6.36 15.90 14.11
CA ALA A 48 5.40 16.98 13.92
C ALA A 48 4.26 16.90 14.94
N ASP A 49 4.40 17.67 16.03
CA ASP A 49 3.38 17.81 17.09
C ASP A 49 2.21 18.72 16.68
N ASN A 50 2.35 19.43 15.56
CA ASN A 50 1.35 20.35 15.05
C ASN A 50 1.19 20.22 13.54
N SER A 51 0.13 20.81 12.99
CA SER A 51 -0.04 20.86 11.54
C SER A 51 0.83 21.96 10.97
N LEU A 52 1.75 21.59 10.07
CA LEU A 52 2.71 22.53 9.50
C LEU A 52 3.23 22.10 8.12
N THR A 53 3.99 22.99 7.50
CA THR A 53 4.59 22.75 6.18
C THR A 53 6.10 22.59 6.26
N VAL A 54 6.61 21.54 5.62
CA VAL A 54 8.03 21.38 5.29
C VAL A 54 8.20 21.65 3.81
N SER A 55 8.87 22.76 3.47
CA SER A 55 9.07 23.17 2.08
C SER A 55 10.51 23.03 1.59
N GLY A 56 11.47 22.87 2.51
CA GLY A 56 12.85 22.59 2.13
C GLY A 56 13.03 21.15 1.67
N ALA A 57 14.02 20.88 0.83
CA ALA A 57 14.28 19.53 0.32
C ALA A 57 14.56 18.56 1.48
N LEU A 58 13.94 17.38 1.44
CA LEU A 58 14.17 16.30 2.39
C LEU A 58 14.92 15.19 1.66
N THR A 59 16.13 14.90 2.11
CA THR A 59 16.95 13.80 1.60
C THR A 59 17.28 12.84 2.71
N HIS A 60 17.43 11.56 2.38
CA HIS A 60 17.86 10.57 3.34
C HIS A 60 18.86 9.58 2.74
N THR A 61 19.68 8.98 3.60
CA THR A 61 20.70 7.98 3.23
C THR A 61 20.66 6.75 4.13
N GLY A 62 19.60 6.60 4.94
CA GLY A 62 19.44 5.56 5.94
C GLY A 62 17.97 5.47 6.36
N ASN A 63 17.67 4.52 7.25
CA ASN A 63 16.32 4.37 7.79
C ASN A 63 15.91 5.60 8.60
N ILE A 64 14.71 6.11 8.38
CA ILE A 64 14.22 7.32 9.04
C ILE A 64 12.78 7.16 9.51
N THR A 65 12.38 8.00 10.46
CA THR A 65 11.00 8.08 10.93
C THR A 65 10.42 9.47 10.67
N ILE A 66 9.19 9.50 10.18
CA ILE A 66 8.34 10.70 10.22
C ILE A 66 7.19 10.37 11.17
N ASP A 67 7.15 11.11 12.27
CA ASP A 67 6.10 11.02 13.29
C ASP A 67 5.19 12.24 13.14
N VAL A 68 3.89 12.01 12.93
CA VAL A 68 2.90 13.07 12.83
C VAL A 68 1.85 12.81 13.89
N ALA A 69 1.78 13.70 14.88
CA ALA A 69 0.87 13.55 16.00
C ALA A 69 -0.59 13.43 15.55
N GLU A 70 -1.38 12.74 16.38
CA GLU A 70 -2.79 12.46 16.12
C GLU A 70 -3.56 13.72 15.74
N THR A 71 -4.44 13.63 14.74
CA THR A 71 -5.22 14.73 14.16
C THR A 71 -4.41 15.83 13.47
N LYS A 72 -3.09 15.72 13.39
CA LYS A 72 -2.23 16.72 12.73
C LYS A 72 -1.89 16.30 11.30
N THR A 73 -1.55 17.30 10.51
CA THR A 73 -1.11 17.11 9.13
C THR A 73 0.26 17.72 8.93
N LEU A 74 1.24 16.90 8.55
CA LEU A 74 2.51 17.37 8.03
C LEU A 74 2.40 17.46 6.50
N THR A 75 2.55 18.67 5.97
CA THR A 75 2.53 18.91 4.53
C THR A 75 3.95 19.09 4.02
N TYR A 76 4.41 18.16 3.20
CA TYR A 76 5.68 18.26 2.50
C TYR A 76 5.44 18.74 1.06
N THR A 77 6.04 19.86 0.69
CA THR A 77 5.87 20.47 -0.65
C THR A 77 7.13 20.39 -1.51
N GLY A 78 8.09 19.55 -1.11
CA GLY A 78 9.28 19.31 -1.91
C GLY A 78 9.04 18.29 -3.01
N THR A 79 10.13 17.74 -3.55
CA THR A 79 10.08 16.67 -4.55
C THR A 79 9.67 15.36 -3.91
N ALA A 80 8.88 14.53 -4.62
CA ALA A 80 8.51 13.20 -4.16
C ALA A 80 9.69 12.39 -3.60
N ILE A 81 9.44 11.63 -2.53
CA ILE A 81 10.49 10.96 -1.76
C ILE A 81 10.65 9.53 -2.27
N SER A 82 11.80 9.25 -2.88
CA SER A 82 12.24 7.89 -3.17
C SER A 82 12.85 7.24 -1.93
N LEU A 83 12.45 6.00 -1.63
CA LEU A 83 12.91 5.29 -0.41
C LEU A 83 14.31 4.67 -0.57
N GLY A 84 14.73 4.37 -1.79
CA GLY A 84 15.96 3.61 -2.02
C GLY A 84 15.98 2.31 -1.20
N ALA A 85 17.18 1.83 -0.87
CA ALA A 85 17.36 0.62 -0.07
C ALA A 85 17.19 0.87 1.45
N ASN A 86 16.11 1.55 1.85
CA ASN A 86 15.89 1.94 3.24
C ASN A 86 14.43 1.76 3.67
N THR A 87 14.25 1.76 4.99
CA THR A 87 12.95 1.83 5.64
C THR A 87 12.56 3.27 5.96
N LEU A 88 11.40 3.69 5.47
CA LEU A 88 10.72 4.89 5.95
C LEU A 88 9.59 4.44 6.88
N THR A 89 9.70 4.81 8.17
CA THR A 89 8.64 4.58 9.15
C THR A 89 7.74 5.81 9.25
N LEU A 90 6.44 5.62 9.08
CA LEU A 90 5.42 6.65 9.26
C LEU A 90 4.51 6.27 10.44
N THR A 91 4.38 7.18 11.41
CA THR A 91 3.68 6.90 12.67
C THR A 91 2.99 8.14 13.26
N GLY A 92 2.20 7.96 14.33
CA GLY A 92 1.79 9.05 15.23
C GLY A 92 0.29 9.35 15.27
N GLY A 93 -0.50 8.74 14.38
CA GLY A 93 -1.95 8.91 14.25
C GLY A 93 -2.38 10.06 13.34
N GLY A 94 -1.43 10.85 12.83
CA GLY A 94 -1.68 11.99 11.96
C GLY A 94 -1.75 11.65 10.47
N SER A 95 -1.54 12.67 9.64
CA SER A 95 -1.53 12.58 8.18
C SER A 95 -0.26 13.17 7.57
N LEU A 96 0.38 12.46 6.65
CA LEU A 96 1.47 12.95 5.82
C LEU A 96 0.96 13.23 4.40
N VAL A 97 1.00 14.50 4.00
CA VAL A 97 0.83 14.91 2.60
C VAL A 97 2.23 15.05 2.02
N SER A 98 2.73 14.01 1.35
CA SER A 98 4.11 13.92 0.89
C SER A 98 4.34 14.46 -0.52
N GLY A 99 3.26 14.61 -1.31
CA GLY A 99 3.37 14.83 -2.75
C GLY A 99 3.81 13.57 -3.52
N GLY A 100 3.95 12.43 -2.85
CA GLY A 100 4.30 11.13 -3.41
C GLY A 100 5.49 10.46 -2.70
N LEU A 101 5.33 9.18 -2.40
CA LEU A 101 6.40 8.27 -1.99
C LEU A 101 6.61 7.21 -3.08
N THR A 102 7.87 6.83 -3.32
CA THR A 102 8.21 5.81 -4.32
C THR A 102 9.08 4.71 -3.71
N LEU A 103 8.58 3.48 -3.77
CA LEU A 103 9.35 2.27 -3.51
C LEU A 103 10.11 1.94 -4.80
N ASN A 104 11.38 2.32 -4.86
CA ASN A 104 12.19 2.35 -6.07
C ASN A 104 13.43 1.44 -6.03
N ASP A 105 13.52 0.59 -5.01
CA ASP A 105 14.57 -0.39 -4.81
C ASP A 105 13.95 -1.69 -4.30
N PRO A 106 14.52 -2.88 -4.61
CA PRO A 106 13.98 -4.16 -4.13
C PRO A 106 13.87 -4.31 -2.61
N SER A 107 14.58 -3.46 -1.86
CA SER A 107 14.56 -3.40 -0.40
C SER A 107 13.88 -2.14 0.17
N SER A 108 13.26 -1.31 -0.68
CA SER A 108 12.45 -0.17 -0.23
C SER A 108 11.31 -0.64 0.68
N MET A 109 11.29 -0.19 1.93
CA MET A 109 10.26 -0.57 2.90
C MET A 109 9.51 0.67 3.41
N LEU A 110 8.19 0.66 3.27
CA LEU A 110 7.31 1.65 3.88
C LEU A 110 6.60 1.01 5.07
N LEU A 111 7.04 1.35 6.28
CA LEU A 111 6.43 0.88 7.51
C LEU A 111 5.36 1.88 7.96
N LEU A 112 4.14 1.40 8.16
CA LEU A 112 2.94 2.17 8.49
C LEU A 112 2.42 1.76 9.87
N ASN A 113 2.47 2.69 10.82
CA ASN A 113 2.07 2.45 12.19
C ASN A 113 1.10 3.55 12.68
N SER A 114 -0.19 3.38 12.38
CA SER A 114 -1.23 4.35 12.70
C SER A 114 -0.99 5.69 12.02
N ILE A 115 -1.17 5.75 10.70
CA ILE A 115 -0.95 6.96 9.91
C ILE A 115 -1.84 6.97 8.66
N THR A 116 -2.15 8.16 8.17
CA THR A 116 -2.64 8.37 6.80
C THR A 116 -1.56 8.97 5.92
N VAL A 117 -1.31 8.40 4.74
CA VAL A 117 -0.42 8.96 3.73
C VAL A 117 -1.17 9.16 2.41
N ASP A 118 -0.77 10.16 1.64
CA ASP A 118 -1.40 10.52 0.39
C ASP A 118 -1.14 9.49 -0.73
N SER A 119 -0.01 9.60 -1.44
CA SER A 119 0.25 8.82 -2.65
C SER A 119 1.51 7.99 -2.50
N VAL A 120 1.42 6.70 -2.81
CA VAL A 120 2.54 5.76 -2.81
C VAL A 120 2.59 5.06 -4.18
N SER A 121 3.79 4.83 -4.69
CA SER A 121 3.98 4.16 -5.97
C SER A 121 5.17 3.19 -5.94
N THR A 122 5.13 2.22 -6.83
CA THR A 122 6.17 1.18 -6.97
C THR A 122 6.87 1.32 -8.31
N SER A 123 8.20 1.36 -8.34
CA SER A 123 8.98 1.43 -9.59
C SER A 123 10.06 0.36 -9.71
N ALA A 124 10.06 -0.63 -8.82
CA ALA A 124 10.94 -1.79 -8.85
C ALA A 124 10.21 -2.99 -8.21
N ASP A 125 10.56 -4.21 -8.63
CA ASP A 125 10.09 -5.42 -7.94
C ASP A 125 10.71 -5.49 -6.55
N SER A 126 9.86 -5.63 -5.55
CA SER A 126 10.26 -5.77 -4.16
C SER A 126 10.52 -7.24 -3.84
N SER A 127 11.73 -7.52 -3.34
CA SER A 127 12.15 -8.89 -2.93
C SER A 127 12.31 -9.04 -1.42
N SER A 128 12.51 -7.93 -0.72
CA SER A 128 12.68 -7.87 0.74
C SER A 128 12.05 -6.61 1.37
N GLY A 129 11.49 -5.74 0.54
CA GLY A 129 10.76 -4.53 0.91
C GLY A 129 9.26 -4.66 0.65
N GLY A 130 8.57 -3.53 0.54
CA GLY A 130 7.12 -3.46 0.33
C GLY A 130 6.44 -2.50 1.30
N LEU A 131 5.17 -2.78 1.59
CA LEU A 131 4.43 -2.13 2.66
C LEU A 131 4.36 -3.06 3.87
N ASP A 132 4.65 -2.52 5.04
CA ASP A 132 4.52 -3.22 6.32
C ASP A 132 3.59 -2.44 7.24
N VAL A 133 2.46 -3.05 7.64
CA VAL A 133 1.37 -2.38 8.36
C VAL A 133 1.26 -2.96 9.77
N ASP A 134 1.95 -2.32 10.70
CA ASP A 134 1.99 -2.69 12.12
C ASP A 134 0.73 -2.27 12.88
N ASP A 135 0.11 -1.16 12.46
CA ASP A 135 -1.16 -0.68 12.99
C ASP A 135 -2.05 -0.08 11.89
N ASN A 136 -3.35 0.01 12.17
CA ASN A 136 -4.36 0.44 11.22
C ASN A 136 -3.95 1.74 10.52
N SER A 137 -3.76 1.67 9.20
CA SER A 137 -3.21 2.76 8.42
C SER A 137 -3.94 2.94 7.10
N THR A 138 -3.82 4.12 6.51
CA THR A 138 -4.43 4.46 5.24
C THR A 138 -3.38 4.93 4.24
N VAL A 139 -3.36 4.31 3.07
CA VAL A 139 -2.66 4.83 1.89
C VAL A 139 -3.72 5.28 0.91
N SER A 140 -3.89 6.60 0.78
CA SER A 140 -5.04 7.15 0.03
C SER A 140 -5.03 6.71 -1.43
N SER A 141 -3.86 6.62 -2.04
CA SER A 141 -3.68 6.07 -3.39
C SER A 141 -2.35 5.31 -3.51
N LEU A 142 -2.43 4.00 -3.73
CA LEU A 142 -1.28 3.14 -4.05
C LEU A 142 -1.33 2.75 -5.54
N SER A 143 -0.25 3.04 -6.27
CA SER A 143 -0.07 2.60 -7.66
C SER A 143 0.93 1.45 -7.75
N VAL A 144 0.46 0.28 -8.20
CA VAL A 144 1.21 -0.96 -8.27
C VAL A 144 1.44 -1.36 -9.72
N ALA A 145 2.71 -1.37 -10.13
CA ALA A 145 3.14 -1.81 -11.46
C ALA A 145 4.18 -2.95 -11.40
N HIS A 146 4.63 -3.30 -10.20
CA HIS A 146 5.70 -4.26 -9.91
C HIS A 146 5.25 -5.22 -8.79
N ILE A 147 6.03 -6.26 -8.52
CA ILE A 147 5.79 -7.15 -7.36
C ILE A 147 5.93 -6.33 -6.08
N THR A 148 4.88 -6.31 -5.27
CA THR A 148 4.77 -5.50 -4.06
C THR A 148 4.21 -6.34 -2.91
N PRO A 149 5.10 -6.83 -2.02
CA PRO A 149 4.71 -7.35 -0.71
C PRO A 149 3.91 -6.32 0.08
N VAL A 150 2.82 -6.77 0.68
CA VAL A 150 1.97 -6.01 1.59
C VAL A 150 1.73 -6.88 2.81
N SER A 151 2.58 -6.70 3.81
CA SER A 151 2.44 -7.33 5.12
C SER A 151 1.47 -6.51 5.97
N ILE A 152 0.41 -7.14 6.48
CA ILE A 152 -0.55 -6.49 7.37
C ILE A 152 -0.66 -7.32 8.62
N ALA A 153 -0.23 -6.76 9.75
CA ALA A 153 -0.23 -7.46 11.01
C ALA A 153 -1.63 -8.01 11.36
N SER A 154 -1.66 -9.12 12.09
CA SER A 154 -2.91 -9.77 12.45
C SER A 154 -3.87 -8.82 13.20
N GLY A 155 -5.13 -8.80 12.76
CA GLY A 155 -6.16 -7.90 13.30
C GLY A 155 -5.96 -6.42 12.93
N LYS A 156 -5.01 -6.09 12.05
CA LYS A 156 -4.82 -4.75 11.48
C LYS A 156 -5.38 -4.65 10.08
N THR A 157 -5.54 -3.41 9.64
CA THR A 157 -6.17 -3.05 8.39
C THR A 157 -5.36 -2.01 7.62
N LEU A 158 -5.14 -2.27 6.33
CA LEU A 158 -4.73 -1.26 5.37
C LEU A 158 -5.94 -0.77 4.58
N SER A 159 -6.23 0.54 4.65
CA SER A 159 -7.35 1.18 3.94
C SER A 159 -6.87 2.11 2.83
N GLY A 160 -7.81 2.54 1.98
CA GLY A 160 -7.60 3.52 0.91
C GLY A 160 -7.94 2.98 -0.47
N ALA A 161 -7.11 3.27 -1.47
CA ALA A 161 -7.32 2.81 -2.84
C ALA A 161 -6.03 2.27 -3.46
N ILE A 162 -6.16 1.20 -4.23
CA ILE A 162 -5.05 0.56 -4.94
C ILE A 162 -5.41 0.44 -6.41
N THR A 163 -4.49 0.86 -7.29
CA THR A 163 -4.56 0.62 -8.72
C THR A 163 -3.42 -0.30 -9.13
N VAL A 164 -3.74 -1.47 -9.69
CA VAL A 164 -2.77 -2.42 -10.22
C VAL A 164 -2.77 -2.32 -11.75
N THR A 165 -1.61 -2.05 -12.36
CA THR A 165 -1.49 -1.91 -13.82
C THR A 165 -0.91 -3.14 -14.51
N ALA A 166 0.11 -3.76 -13.93
CA ALA A 166 0.78 -4.94 -14.50
C ALA A 166 1.50 -5.84 -13.47
N GLY A 167 1.70 -5.37 -12.24
CA GLY A 167 2.45 -6.08 -11.20
C GLY A 167 1.59 -6.96 -10.30
N SER A 168 2.08 -7.20 -9.08
CA SER A 168 1.39 -8.06 -8.11
C SER A 168 1.31 -7.39 -6.74
N ILE A 169 0.18 -7.58 -6.07
CA ILE A 169 0.06 -7.37 -4.63
C ILE A 169 0.26 -8.73 -3.98
N LYS A 170 1.22 -8.85 -3.08
CA LYS A 170 1.51 -10.11 -2.38
C LYS A 170 1.17 -9.98 -0.89
N LEU A 171 0.16 -10.71 -0.44
CA LEU A 171 -0.32 -10.70 0.93
C LEU A 171 0.40 -11.81 1.72
N ASP A 172 1.42 -11.40 2.47
CA ASP A 172 2.30 -12.33 3.20
C ASP A 172 1.79 -12.69 4.61
N ASP A 173 0.84 -11.89 5.12
CA ASP A 173 0.38 -11.93 6.51
C ASP A 173 -1.14 -12.05 6.62
N THR A 174 -1.66 -12.14 7.86
CA THR A 174 -3.07 -12.49 8.14
C THR A 174 -4.02 -11.32 8.32
N GLY A 175 -3.55 -10.09 8.14
CA GLY A 175 -4.35 -8.88 8.28
C GLY A 175 -5.40 -8.69 7.18
N THR A 176 -6.06 -7.53 7.23
CA THR A 176 -7.13 -7.16 6.29
C THR A 176 -6.68 -6.07 5.33
N LEU A 177 -6.75 -6.35 4.03
CA LEU A 177 -6.68 -5.34 2.98
C LEU A 177 -8.09 -4.78 2.71
N ALA A 178 -8.40 -3.62 3.30
CA ALA A 178 -9.69 -2.94 3.15
C ALA A 178 -9.72 -1.90 2.03
N SER A 179 -8.62 -1.72 1.31
CA SER A 179 -8.54 -0.78 0.19
C SER A 179 -9.41 -1.20 -0.99
N SER A 180 -10.04 -0.24 -1.68
CA SER A 180 -10.66 -0.52 -2.98
C SER A 180 -9.57 -0.85 -4.00
N ILE A 181 -9.71 -1.96 -4.72
CA ILE A 181 -8.71 -2.45 -5.67
C ILE A 181 -9.26 -2.34 -7.09
N SER A 182 -8.55 -1.61 -7.94
CA SER A 182 -8.81 -1.50 -9.38
C SER A 182 -7.68 -2.17 -10.15
N MET A 183 -7.94 -3.36 -10.69
CA MET A 183 -6.96 -4.15 -11.44
C MET A 183 -7.13 -3.96 -12.95
N ARG A 184 -6.08 -3.48 -13.60
CA ARG A 184 -5.99 -3.30 -15.06
C ARG A 184 -5.09 -4.38 -15.70
N GLY A 185 -4.81 -5.42 -14.92
CA GLY A 185 -3.85 -6.49 -15.17
C GLY A 185 -3.29 -6.99 -13.84
N GLY A 186 -2.34 -7.92 -13.90
CA GLY A 186 -1.54 -8.34 -12.75
C GLY A 186 -2.19 -9.41 -11.87
N THR A 187 -1.60 -9.59 -10.69
CA THR A 187 -1.95 -10.68 -9.76
C THR A 187 -2.25 -10.14 -8.36
N LEU A 188 -3.34 -10.64 -7.77
CA LEU A 188 -3.55 -10.59 -6.33
C LEU A 188 -3.08 -11.94 -5.77
N ASP A 189 -1.94 -11.94 -5.11
CA ASP A 189 -1.24 -13.12 -4.62
C ASP A 189 -1.40 -13.21 -3.09
N ALA A 190 -1.99 -14.29 -2.60
CA ALA A 190 -2.21 -14.54 -1.19
C ALA A 190 -1.33 -15.71 -0.71
N ASP A 191 -0.13 -15.37 -0.26
CA ASP A 191 0.84 -16.31 0.32
C ASP A 191 0.43 -16.80 1.72
N ASN A 192 -0.48 -16.08 2.36
CA ASN A 192 -1.03 -16.45 3.64
C ASN A 192 -2.54 -16.22 3.69
N SER A 193 -3.18 -16.87 4.67
CA SER A 193 -4.62 -16.70 4.86
C SER A 193 -4.93 -15.28 5.32
N SER A 194 -5.63 -14.53 4.48
CA SER A 194 -5.83 -13.09 4.61
C SER A 194 -7.24 -12.69 4.18
N THR A 195 -7.63 -11.45 4.48
CA THR A 195 -8.95 -10.91 4.11
C THR A 195 -8.80 -9.70 3.19
N VAL A 196 -9.54 -9.70 2.09
CA VAL A 196 -9.76 -8.52 1.24
C VAL A 196 -11.21 -8.06 1.42
N SER A 197 -11.40 -6.90 2.02
CA SER A 197 -12.74 -6.38 2.34
C SER A 197 -13.15 -5.16 1.53
N GLY A 198 -12.18 -4.48 0.90
CA GLY A 198 -12.47 -3.42 -0.06
C GLY A 198 -13.02 -3.99 -1.37
N ALA A 199 -13.72 -3.15 -2.14
CA ALA A 199 -14.26 -3.57 -3.44
C ALA A 199 -13.14 -3.96 -4.41
N LEU A 200 -13.25 -5.12 -5.05
CA LEU A 200 -12.36 -5.57 -6.12
C LEU A 200 -13.05 -5.38 -7.47
N SER A 201 -12.40 -4.64 -8.38
CA SER A 201 -12.86 -4.42 -9.75
C SER A 201 -11.73 -4.62 -10.73
N HIS A 202 -12.06 -5.02 -11.95
CA HIS A 202 -11.07 -5.23 -13.01
C HIS A 202 -11.58 -4.78 -14.38
N THR A 203 -10.64 -4.37 -15.23
CA THR A 203 -10.90 -3.95 -16.61
C THR A 203 -10.03 -4.67 -17.64
N ALA A 204 -9.31 -5.71 -17.21
CA ALA A 204 -8.47 -6.55 -18.04
C ALA A 204 -8.42 -7.96 -17.42
N ASP A 205 -7.71 -8.87 -18.06
CA ASP A 205 -7.43 -10.19 -17.51
C ASP A 205 -6.58 -10.06 -16.24
N ILE A 206 -6.95 -10.81 -15.21
CA ILE A 206 -6.28 -10.78 -13.90
C ILE A 206 -6.11 -12.20 -13.34
N THR A 207 -5.17 -12.34 -12.40
CA THR A 207 -4.98 -13.57 -11.64
C THR A 207 -5.24 -13.32 -10.16
N ILE A 208 -5.93 -14.25 -9.51
CA ILE A 208 -5.94 -14.40 -8.05
C ILE A 208 -5.23 -15.71 -7.75
N ASP A 209 -4.06 -15.61 -7.13
CA ASP A 209 -3.30 -16.76 -6.66
C ASP A 209 -3.48 -16.89 -5.16
N VAL A 210 -3.80 -18.09 -4.69
CA VAL A 210 -3.91 -18.40 -3.27
C VAL A 210 -3.04 -19.61 -3.00
N ALA A 211 -1.99 -19.42 -2.21
CA ALA A 211 -1.04 -20.47 -1.90
C ALA A 211 -1.69 -21.72 -1.28
N GLU A 212 -1.05 -22.87 -1.48
CA GLU A 212 -1.55 -24.16 -1.01
C GLU A 212 -1.90 -24.14 0.49
N THR A 213 -3.03 -24.74 0.86
CA THR A 213 -3.59 -24.76 2.23
C THR A 213 -4.01 -23.40 2.81
N LYS A 214 -3.84 -22.30 2.06
CA LYS A 214 -4.26 -20.96 2.49
C LYS A 214 -5.67 -20.64 2.03
N THR A 215 -6.25 -19.62 2.66
CA THR A 215 -7.57 -19.13 2.33
C THR A 215 -7.54 -17.62 2.17
N LEU A 216 -7.86 -17.15 0.96
CA LEU A 216 -8.15 -15.75 0.72
C LEU A 216 -9.66 -15.54 0.89
N THR A 217 -10.05 -14.74 1.88
CA THR A 217 -11.47 -14.40 2.11
C THR A 217 -11.75 -13.03 1.51
N TYR A 218 -12.68 -12.97 0.56
CA TYR A 218 -13.17 -11.72 0.00
C TYR A 218 -14.57 -11.42 0.53
N THR A 219 -14.74 -10.25 1.14
CA THR A 219 -16.01 -9.81 1.72
C THR A 219 -16.57 -8.55 1.06
N GLY A 220 -15.98 -8.14 -0.07
CA GLY A 220 -16.47 -7.01 -0.85
C GLY A 220 -17.71 -7.35 -1.67
N THR A 221 -18.03 -6.48 -2.63
CA THR A 221 -19.14 -6.71 -3.56
C THR A 221 -18.83 -7.87 -4.52
N ALA A 222 -19.83 -8.71 -4.82
CA ALA A 222 -19.68 -9.85 -5.73
C ALA A 222 -18.97 -9.48 -7.05
N ILE A 223 -18.09 -10.37 -7.52
CA ILE A 223 -17.21 -10.09 -8.66
C ILE A 223 -17.91 -10.56 -9.95
N SER A 224 -18.11 -9.63 -10.88
CA SER A 224 -18.59 -9.93 -12.23
C SER A 224 -17.45 -9.87 -13.23
N LEU A 225 -17.25 -10.93 -14.01
CA LEU A 225 -16.04 -11.07 -14.84
C LEU A 225 -15.99 -10.12 -16.04
N GLY A 226 -17.14 -9.68 -16.55
CA GLY A 226 -17.22 -8.90 -17.79
C GLY A 226 -16.64 -9.69 -18.97
N ALA A 227 -16.15 -8.99 -19.98
CA ALA A 227 -15.52 -9.61 -21.16
C ALA A 227 -14.03 -9.93 -20.94
N ASN A 228 -13.67 -10.43 -19.76
CA ASN A 228 -12.28 -10.71 -19.37
C ASN A 228 -12.12 -12.14 -18.83
N THR A 229 -10.87 -12.56 -18.73
CA THR A 229 -10.43 -13.78 -18.07
C THR A 229 -10.05 -13.51 -16.61
N LEU A 230 -10.66 -14.23 -15.69
CA LEU A 230 -10.18 -14.35 -14.31
C LEU A 230 -9.50 -15.71 -14.16
N THR A 231 -8.21 -15.71 -13.85
CA THR A 231 -7.47 -16.93 -13.50
C THR A 231 -7.44 -17.07 -11.99
N LEU A 232 -7.83 -18.23 -11.49
CA LEU A 232 -7.69 -18.62 -10.10
C LEU A 232 -6.65 -19.75 -10.00
N SER A 233 -5.63 -19.60 -9.16
CA SER A 233 -4.54 -20.57 -9.02
C SER A 233 -4.00 -20.72 -7.58
N GLY A 234 -3.00 -21.59 -7.40
CA GLY A 234 -2.10 -21.59 -6.23
C GLY A 234 -2.24 -22.76 -5.25
N GLY A 235 -3.28 -23.58 -5.37
CA GLY A 235 -3.55 -24.74 -4.50
C GLY A 235 -4.45 -24.43 -3.29
N GLY A 236 -4.77 -23.16 -3.05
CA GLY A 236 -5.53 -22.70 -1.90
C GLY A 236 -7.04 -22.65 -2.11
N THR A 237 -7.70 -21.89 -1.25
CA THR A 237 -9.15 -21.64 -1.31
C THR A 237 -9.44 -20.15 -1.46
N PHE A 238 -10.24 -19.79 -2.46
CA PHE A 238 -10.78 -18.44 -2.61
C PHE A 238 -12.26 -18.41 -2.21
N VAL A 239 -12.56 -17.78 -1.07
CA VAL A 239 -13.94 -17.55 -0.60
C VAL A 239 -14.39 -16.20 -1.12
N SER A 240 -15.09 -16.20 -2.25
CA SER A 240 -15.40 -14.98 -3.01
C SER A 240 -16.76 -14.36 -2.66
N GLY A 241 -17.65 -15.11 -1.98
CA GLY A 241 -19.05 -14.73 -1.85
C GLY A 241 -19.84 -14.83 -3.15
N GLY A 242 -19.24 -15.37 -4.21
CA GLY A 242 -19.83 -15.60 -5.52
C GLY A 242 -19.11 -14.88 -6.67
N LEU A 243 -18.80 -15.64 -7.72
CA LEU A 243 -18.34 -15.13 -9.01
C LEU A 243 -19.46 -15.21 -10.05
N THR A 244 -19.58 -14.19 -10.90
CA THR A 244 -20.59 -14.16 -11.98
C THR A 244 -19.94 -14.00 -13.35
N LEU A 245 -20.15 -15.00 -14.21
CA LEU A 245 -19.86 -14.92 -15.65
C LEU A 245 -21.05 -14.22 -16.32
N ASN A 246 -20.93 -12.91 -16.52
CA ASN A 246 -22.02 -12.02 -16.95
C ASN A 246 -21.87 -11.49 -18.39
N ASN A 247 -20.93 -12.02 -19.15
CA ASN A 247 -20.71 -11.69 -20.56
C ASN A 247 -20.46 -12.96 -21.39
N ALA A 248 -20.78 -12.92 -22.68
CA ALA A 248 -20.55 -14.05 -23.60
C ALA A 248 -19.08 -14.49 -23.67
N SER A 249 -18.16 -13.55 -23.45
CA SER A 249 -16.71 -13.76 -23.41
C SER A 249 -16.14 -13.85 -22.00
N SER A 250 -16.96 -13.88 -20.94
CA SER A 250 -16.45 -14.11 -19.58
C SER A 250 -15.74 -15.46 -19.53
N LYS A 251 -14.48 -15.50 -19.10
CA LYS A 251 -13.73 -16.75 -18.91
C LYS A 251 -13.26 -16.84 -17.46
N LEU A 252 -13.59 -17.94 -16.80
CA LEU A 252 -13.07 -18.29 -15.49
C LEU A 252 -12.16 -19.50 -15.65
N LEU A 253 -10.87 -19.32 -15.40
CA LEU A 253 -9.87 -20.39 -15.46
C LEU A 253 -9.52 -20.84 -14.04
N LEU A 254 -9.75 -22.13 -13.74
CA LEU A 254 -9.37 -22.76 -12.47
C LEU A 254 -8.13 -23.62 -12.70
N ASN A 255 -7.07 -23.31 -11.98
CA ASN A 255 -5.81 -24.03 -12.03
C ASN A 255 -5.35 -24.42 -10.63
N SER A 256 -5.82 -25.57 -10.15
CA SER A 256 -5.51 -26.09 -8.82
C SER A 256 -6.00 -25.15 -7.71
N ILE A 257 -7.29 -24.87 -7.63
CA ILE A 257 -7.82 -23.99 -6.59
C ILE A 257 -9.26 -24.34 -6.25
N THR A 258 -9.62 -24.23 -4.97
CA THR A 258 -11.01 -24.33 -4.54
C THR A 258 -11.67 -22.95 -4.54
N VAL A 259 -12.83 -22.83 -5.19
CA VAL A 259 -13.68 -21.63 -5.15
C VAL A 259 -15.06 -21.99 -4.60
N ASP A 260 -15.69 -21.07 -3.88
CA ASP A 260 -16.97 -21.30 -3.20
C ASP A 260 -18.15 -21.43 -4.16
N SER A 261 -18.48 -20.38 -4.92
CA SER A 261 -19.63 -20.41 -5.83
C SER A 261 -19.38 -19.61 -7.09
N VAL A 262 -19.78 -20.20 -8.21
CA VAL A 262 -19.70 -19.61 -9.54
C VAL A 262 -21.07 -19.68 -10.18
N SER A 263 -21.52 -18.58 -10.76
CA SER A 263 -22.79 -18.47 -11.46
C SER A 263 -22.61 -17.88 -12.86
N THR A 264 -23.55 -18.18 -13.75
CA THR A 264 -23.59 -17.66 -15.11
C THR A 264 -24.87 -16.88 -15.30
N SER A 265 -24.79 -15.64 -15.78
CA SER A 265 -25.96 -14.79 -16.05
C SER A 265 -26.08 -14.37 -17.52
N ALA A 266 -25.13 -14.79 -18.36
CA ALA A 266 -25.14 -14.61 -19.81
C ALA A 266 -24.77 -15.93 -20.50
N ASP A 267 -25.21 -16.11 -21.74
CA ASP A 267 -24.80 -17.24 -22.56
C ASP A 267 -23.30 -17.13 -22.86
N SER A 268 -22.47 -17.94 -22.19
CA SER A 268 -21.01 -17.96 -22.36
C SER A 268 -20.60 -18.68 -23.65
N SER A 269 -21.00 -18.15 -24.81
CA SER A 269 -20.79 -18.77 -26.12
C SER A 269 -19.33 -18.75 -26.60
N SER A 270 -18.49 -17.87 -26.06
CA SER A 270 -17.08 -17.68 -26.43
C SER A 270 -16.13 -17.68 -25.24
N GLY A 271 -16.64 -17.88 -24.03
CA GLY A 271 -15.90 -18.04 -22.79
C GLY A 271 -16.44 -19.24 -22.00
N GLY A 272 -16.49 -19.13 -20.68
CA GLY A 272 -17.04 -20.16 -19.80
C GLY A 272 -16.10 -20.53 -18.67
N LEU A 273 -16.36 -21.71 -18.09
CA LEU A 273 -15.51 -22.33 -17.08
C LEU A 273 -14.47 -23.21 -17.76
N ASP A 274 -13.20 -22.98 -17.45
CA ASP A 274 -12.06 -23.75 -17.91
C ASP A 274 -11.31 -24.33 -16.70
N VAL A 275 -10.98 -25.61 -16.73
CA VAL A 275 -10.35 -26.32 -15.61
C VAL A 275 -9.09 -27.00 -16.12
N ASP A 276 -7.96 -26.36 -15.91
CA ASP A 276 -6.67 -26.79 -16.45
C ASP A 276 -5.97 -27.85 -15.58
N ASN A 277 -6.32 -27.92 -14.29
CA ASN A 277 -5.77 -28.88 -13.34
C ASN A 277 -6.81 -29.23 -12.26
N ASP A 278 -6.61 -30.33 -11.51
CA ASP A 278 -7.53 -30.77 -10.45
C ASP A 278 -7.88 -29.62 -9.49
N SER A 279 -9.12 -29.15 -9.54
CA SER A 279 -9.64 -27.96 -8.83
C SER A 279 -10.95 -28.27 -8.12
#